data_AF-A0A4V1SKI0-F1
#
_entry.id   AF-A0A4V1SKI0-F1
#
_cell.length_a   1.000
_cell.length_b   1.000
_cell.length_c   1.000
_cell.angle_alpha   90.00
_cell.angle_beta   90.00
_cell.angle_gamma   90.00
#
_symmetry.space_group_name_H-M   'P 1'
#
loop_
_entity.id
_entity.type
_entity.pdbx_description
1 polymer ?
#
loop_
_entity_poly.entity_id
_entity_poly.type
_entity_poly.pdbx_seq_one_letter_code
_entity_poly.pdbx_strand_id
1 'polypeptide(L)' 'VWRMDWDSEAISLYVDDLLLNKTPLNQLENEDGSGVNPFRQRHYILFDLAMGGLNGGDLNDTKFPNRMEIDYVRVYQKK' A
#
# COMPACT_ATOMS: atom_id res chain seq x y z
N VAL A 1 -2.66 13.51 -2.06
CA VAL A 1 -2.83 12.40 -3.02
C VAL A 1 -1.79 11.34 -2.73
N TRP A 2 -2.24 10.13 -2.39
CA TRP A 2 -1.36 8.95 -2.29
C TRP A 2 -1.18 8.34 -3.67
N ARG A 3 0.07 8.01 -4.05
CA ARG A 3 0.40 7.34 -5.31
C ARG A 3 1.43 6.25 -5.07
N MET A 4 1.25 5.12 -5.74
CA MET A 4 2.27 4.09 -5.89
C MET A 4 2.64 3.99 -7.36
N ASP A 5 3.92 4.24 -7.68
CA ASP A 5 4.50 3.90 -8.97
C ASP A 5 5.16 2.53 -8.83
N TRP A 6 4.62 1.53 -9.52
CA TRP A 6 5.10 0.17 -9.49
C TRP A 6 5.38 -0.32 -10.92
N ASP A 7 6.63 -0.70 -11.18
CA ASP A 7 7.10 -1.25 -12.46
C ASP A 7 7.92 -2.53 -12.26
N SER A 8 8.63 -2.99 -13.30
CA SER A 8 9.41 -4.22 -13.26
C SER A 8 10.62 -4.16 -12.33
N GLU A 9 11.04 -2.96 -11.92
CA GLU A 9 12.29 -2.70 -11.20
C GLU A 9 12.05 -2.32 -9.74
N ALA A 10 11.01 -1.54 -9.43
CA ALA A 10 10.77 -1.05 -8.07
C ALA A 10 9.30 -0.71 -7.78
N ILE A 11 9.01 -0.58 -6.47
CA ILE A 11 7.81 0.08 -5.95
C ILE A 11 8.24 1.40 -5.31
N SER A 12 7.61 2.50 -5.70
CA SER A 12 7.86 3.84 -5.16
C SER A 12 6.57 4.45 -4.63
N LEU A 13 6.55 4.84 -3.36
CA LEU A 13 5.38 5.41 -2.68
C LEU A 13 5.53 6.91 -2.50
N TYR A 14 4.47 7.65 -2.83
CA TYR A 14 4.44 9.10 -2.80
C TYR A 14 3.23 9.63 -2.03
N VAL A 15 3.42 10.79 -1.41
CA VAL A 15 2.35 11.66 -0.91
C VAL A 15 2.53 13.04 -1.51
N ASP A 16 1.53 13.51 -2.26
CA ASP A 16 1.55 14.83 -2.91
C ASP A 16 2.83 15.05 -3.75
N ASP A 17 3.14 14.04 -4.58
CA ASP A 17 4.34 13.95 -5.43
C ASP A 17 5.70 13.89 -4.70
N LEU A 18 5.71 13.92 -3.36
CA LEU A 18 6.92 13.69 -2.57
C LEU A 18 7.19 12.19 -2.43
N LEU A 19 8.36 11.74 -2.89
CA LEU A 19 8.81 10.37 -2.71
C LEU A 19 9.10 10.11 -1.22
N LEU A 20 8.40 9.15 -0.63
CA LEU A 20 8.59 8.76 0.77
C LEU A 20 9.40 7.47 0.91
N ASN A 21 9.14 6.49 0.05
CA ASN A 21 9.82 5.21 0.07
C ASN A 21 10.02 4.68 -1.35
N LYS A 22 11.15 4.02 -1.58
CA LYS A 22 11.43 3.29 -2.82
C LYS A 22 12.12 1.98 -2.49
N THR A 23 11.56 0.88 -2.98
CA THR A 23 12.10 -0.46 -2.73
C THR A 23 12.32 -1.20 -4.05
N PRO A 24 13.55 -1.62 -4.37
CA PRO A 24 13.85 -2.46 -5.53
C PRO A 24 13.18 -3.83 -5.44
N LEU A 25 12.57 -4.30 -6.53
CA LEU A 25 11.91 -5.61 -6.55
C LEU A 25 12.89 -6.77 -6.38
N ASN A 26 14.15 -6.63 -6.78
CA ASN A 26 15.17 -7.67 -6.58
C ASN A 26 15.58 -7.89 -5.10
N GLN A 27 14.99 -7.13 -4.16
CA GLN A 27 15.18 -7.28 -2.72
C GLN A 27 13.92 -7.79 -2.00
N LEU A 28 12.85 -8.11 -2.75
CA LEU A 28 11.54 -8.47 -2.22
C LEU A 28 11.20 -9.93 -2.54
N GLU A 29 12.05 -10.86 -2.13
CA GLU A 29 11.77 -12.29 -2.19
C GLU A 29 11.19 -12.77 -0.86
N ASN A 30 10.32 -13.78 -0.89
CA ASN A 30 9.85 -14.40 0.34
C ASN A 30 11.01 -15.08 1.08
N GLU A 31 11.11 -14.85 2.38
CA GLU A 31 12.13 -15.46 3.25
C GLU A 31 11.93 -16.97 3.45
N ASP A 32 10.87 -17.56 2.89
CA ASP A 32 10.58 -18.99 2.94
C ASP A 32 11.47 -19.86 2.02
N GLY A 33 12.39 -19.24 1.27
CA GLY A 33 13.32 -19.92 0.38
C GLY A 33 12.71 -20.39 -0.95
N SER A 34 11.46 -20.02 -1.24
CA SER A 34 10.79 -20.38 -2.50
C SER A 34 11.35 -19.65 -3.73
N GLY A 35 12.07 -18.54 -3.53
CA GLY A 35 12.48 -17.63 -4.60
C GLY A 35 11.31 -16.90 -5.26
N VAL A 36 10.11 -16.97 -4.66
CA VAL A 36 8.95 -16.24 -5.16
C VAL A 36 9.05 -14.78 -4.75
N ASN A 37 8.97 -13.90 -5.74
CA ASN A 37 8.75 -12.48 -5.52
C ASN A 37 7.23 -12.21 -5.53
N PRO A 38 6.61 -11.95 -4.36
CA PRO A 38 5.16 -11.77 -4.28
C PRO A 38 4.69 -10.53 -5.06
N PHE A 39 5.57 -9.59 -5.41
CA PHE A 39 5.28 -8.39 -6.19
C PHE A 39 5.56 -8.57 -7.68
N ARG A 40 5.53 -9.81 -8.19
CA ARG A 40 5.56 -10.12 -9.64
C ARG A 40 4.33 -10.92 -10.10
N GLN A 41 3.19 -10.65 -9.50
CA GLN A 41 1.90 -11.26 -9.82
C GLN A 41 0.77 -10.23 -9.88
N ARG A 42 -0.44 -10.66 -10.26
CA ARG A 42 -1.62 -9.78 -10.28
C ARG A 42 -2.07 -9.46 -8.86
N HIS A 43 -2.40 -8.19 -8.62
CA HIS A 43 -2.90 -7.70 -7.34
C HIS A 43 -4.24 -6.98 -7.53
N TYR A 44 -4.93 -6.76 -6.42
CA TYR A 44 -6.11 -5.92 -6.33
C TYR A 44 -5.85 -4.79 -5.32
N ILE A 45 -6.65 -3.74 -5.37
CA ILE A 45 -6.60 -2.64 -4.41
C ILE A 45 -7.66 -2.89 -3.34
N LEU A 46 -7.28 -2.76 -2.08
CA LEU A 46 -8.17 -2.85 -0.93
C LEU A 46 -8.12 -1.51 -0.17
N PHE A 47 -9.28 -1.03 0.23
CA PHE A 47 -9.43 0.10 1.14
C PHE A 47 -10.29 -0.34 2.32
N ASP A 48 -9.80 -0.12 3.53
CA ASP A 48 -10.52 -0.36 4.77
C ASP A 48 -10.22 0.75 5.78
N LEU A 49 -11.07 0.86 6.79
CA LEU A 49 -10.84 1.70 7.96
C LEU A 49 -10.82 0.78 9.18
N ALA A 50 -9.68 0.13 9.40
CA ALA A 50 -9.45 -0.66 10.60
C ALA A 50 -9.58 0.21 11.86
N MET A 51 -10.23 -0.34 12.90
CA MET A 51 -10.48 0.33 14.17
C MET A 51 -9.94 -0.55 15.31
N GLY A 52 -8.87 -0.09 15.95
CA GLY A 52 -8.20 -0.80 17.05
C GLY A 52 -7.32 -1.98 16.59
N GLY A 53 -7.11 -2.96 17.47
CA GLY A 53 -6.34 -4.18 17.19
C GLY A 53 -4.85 -4.06 17.55
N LEU A 54 -4.06 -5.09 17.18
CA LEU A 54 -2.66 -5.19 17.61
C LEU A 54 -1.81 -4.00 17.18
N ASN A 55 -1.99 -3.54 15.94
CA ASN A 55 -1.26 -2.38 15.40
C ASN A 55 -2.04 -1.06 15.52
N GLY A 56 -3.37 -1.11 15.64
CA GLY A 56 -4.22 0.08 15.75
C GLY A 56 -4.42 0.58 17.19
N GLY A 57 -4.12 -0.24 18.19
CA GLY A 57 -4.21 0.10 19.61
C GLY A 57 -5.63 -0.02 20.20
N ASP A 58 -5.79 0.51 21.41
CA ASP A 58 -7.09 0.62 22.07
C ASP A 58 -7.89 1.81 21.49
N LEU A 59 -9.20 1.61 21.34
CA LEU A 59 -10.12 2.63 20.87
C LEU A 59 -10.43 3.68 21.94
N ASN A 60 -10.17 3.42 23.22
CA ASN A 60 -10.48 4.34 24.33
C ASN A 60 -11.90 4.93 24.18
N ASP A 61 -12.02 6.26 24.20
CA ASP A 61 -13.30 6.98 24.10
C ASP A 61 -13.69 7.37 22.65
N THR A 62 -13.13 6.70 21.63
CA THR A 62 -13.38 7.01 20.21
C THR A 62 -14.87 7.14 19.93
N LYS A 63 -15.26 8.28 19.33
CA LYS A 63 -16.66 8.57 18.98
C LYS A 63 -16.94 8.16 17.54
N PHE A 64 -18.14 7.66 17.31
CA PHE A 64 -18.58 7.11 16.03
C PHE A 64 -19.82 7.86 15.52
N PRO A 65 -20.05 7.90 14.19
CA PRO A 65 -19.30 7.23 13.13
C PRO A 65 -18.05 7.99 12.66
N ASN A 66 -17.02 7.25 12.25
CA ASN A 66 -15.85 7.78 11.54
C ASN A 66 -15.95 7.44 10.05
N ARG A 67 -15.36 8.26 9.19
CA ARG A 67 -15.43 8.12 7.73
C ARG A 67 -14.05 8.24 7.13
N MET A 68 -13.75 7.37 6.18
CA MET A 68 -12.66 7.54 5.22
C MET A 68 -13.29 7.97 3.90
N GLU A 69 -12.98 9.19 3.47
CA GLU A 69 -13.56 9.78 2.25
C GLU A 69 -12.53 9.71 1.12
N ILE A 70 -12.92 9.07 0.01
CA ILE A 70 -12.06 8.87 -1.17
C ILE A 70 -12.74 9.56 -2.35
N ASP A 71 -12.16 10.67 -2.82
CA ASP A 71 -12.67 11.40 -3.97
C ASP A 71 -12.49 10.62 -5.27
N TYR A 72 -11.32 9.97 -5.45
CA TYR A 72 -11.06 9.16 -6.63
C TYR A 72 -10.03 8.06 -6.41
N VAL A 73 -10.10 7.05 -7.29
CA VAL A 73 -9.05 6.05 -7.51
C VAL A 73 -8.74 6.04 -9.00
N ARG A 74 -7.45 6.10 -9.35
CA ARG A 74 -7.00 6.04 -10.75
C ARG A 74 -5.84 5.05 -10.85
N VAL A 75 -5.91 4.19 -11.86
CA VAL A 75 -4.88 3.20 -12.19
C VAL A 75 -4.39 3.49 -13.59
N TYR A 76 -3.07 3.59 -13.74
CA TYR A 76 -2.42 3.89 -15.00
C TYR A 76 -1.43 2.79 -15.36
N GLN A 77 -1.25 2.58 -16.66
CA GLN A 77 -0.23 1.68 -17.20
C GLN A 77 0.63 2.50 -18.16
N LYS A 78 1.95 2.47 -17.97
CA LYS A 78 2.90 3.05 -18.92
C LYS A 78 2.77 2.31 -20.26
N LYS A 79 2.69 3.06 -21.35
CA LYS A 79 2.69 2.54 -22.73
C LYS A 79 4.11 2.22 -23.19
#